data_AF-A0A7J2UQC9-F1
#
_entry.id   AF-A0A7J2UQC9-F1
#
_cell.length_a   1.000
_cell.length_b   1.000
_cell.length_c   1.000
_cell.angle_alpha   90.00
_cell.angle_beta   90.00
_cell.angle_gamma   90.00
#
_symmetry.space_group_name_H-M   'P 1'
#
loop_
_entity.id
_entity.type
_entity.pdbx_description
1 polymer ?
#
loop_
_entity_poly.entity_id
_entity_poly.type
_entity_poly.pdbx_seq_one_letter_code
_entity_poly.pdbx_strand_id
1 'polypeptide(L)' 'MSPEVVLTADRSLMSEYGYSIFVGFAACAPKLMPEFFYRIFLSPPVGHENGVAEAAPCGTRKMEAALAEA' A
#
# COMPACT_ATOMS: atom_id res chain seq x y z
N MET A 1 23.17 -17.21 8.89
CA MET A 1 21.70 -17.20 8.83
C MET A 1 21.32 -15.77 8.50
N SER A 2 20.78 -15.51 7.32
CA SER A 2 20.24 -14.19 6.98
C SER A 2 18.99 -13.95 7.83
N PRO A 3 18.76 -12.72 8.32
CA PRO A 3 17.56 -12.39 9.07
C PRO A 3 16.32 -12.47 8.18
N GLU A 4 15.19 -12.87 8.76
CA GLU A 4 13.89 -12.73 8.11
C GLU A 4 13.46 -11.26 8.14
N VAL A 5 13.20 -10.68 6.97
CA VAL A 5 12.79 -9.27 6.81
C VAL A 5 11.41 -9.23 6.19
N VAL A 6 10.44 -8.62 6.88
CA VAL A 6 9.06 -8.43 6.40
C VAL A 6 8.87 -6.99 5.97
N LEU A 7 8.57 -6.77 4.68
CA LEU A 7 8.24 -5.45 4.16
C LEU A 7 6.73 -5.19 4.28
N THR A 8 6.36 -4.07 4.88
CA THR A 8 4.95 -3.68 5.09
C THR A 8 4.71 -2.25 4.63
N ALA A 9 3.49 -1.95 4.18
CA ALA A 9 3.04 -0.57 4.01
C ALA A 9 1.55 -0.44 4.36
N ASP A 10 1.13 0.78 4.64
CA ASP A 10 -0.28 1.09 4.87
C ASP A 10 -1.13 0.89 3.61
N ARG A 11 -2.41 0.59 3.82
CA ARG A 11 -3.39 0.40 2.72
C ARG A 11 -3.49 1.60 1.78
N SER A 12 -3.30 2.80 2.30
CA SER A 12 -3.26 4.03 1.49
C SER A 12 -2.05 4.06 0.54
N LEU A 13 -0.91 3.50 0.94
CA LEU A 13 0.27 3.42 0.08
C LEU A 13 0.19 2.27 -0.93
N MET A 14 -0.68 1.28 -0.67
CA MET A 14 -0.91 0.12 -1.52
C MET A 14 -2.09 0.32 -2.50
N SER A 15 -2.83 1.43 -2.38
CA SER A 15 -3.99 1.74 -3.21
C SER A 15 -3.59 2.52 -4.46
N GLU A 16 -4.17 2.14 -5.61
CA GLU A 16 -4.05 2.92 -6.85
C GLU A 16 -5.01 4.12 -6.88
N TYR A 17 -5.82 4.33 -5.84
CA TYR A 17 -6.82 5.42 -5.75
C TYR A 17 -7.76 5.48 -6.96
N GLY A 18 -8.15 4.30 -7.48
CA GLY A 18 -8.97 4.19 -8.68
C GLY A 18 -8.29 4.75 -9.94
N TYR A 19 -6.95 4.73 -9.99
CA TYR A 19 -6.11 5.28 -11.04
C TYR A 19 -6.20 6.82 -11.19
N SER A 20 -6.72 7.50 -10.17
CA SER A 20 -6.83 8.95 -10.16
C SER A 20 -5.81 9.58 -9.22
N ILE A 21 -4.84 10.30 -9.81
CA ILE A 21 -3.80 10.98 -9.05
C ILE A 21 -4.36 12.07 -8.12
N PHE A 22 -5.45 12.74 -8.51
CA PHE A 22 -6.11 13.75 -7.68
C PHE A 22 -6.81 13.14 -6.47
N VAL A 23 -7.31 11.91 -6.61
CA VAL A 23 -7.92 11.16 -5.51
C VAL A 23 -6.84 10.75 -4.51
N GLY A 24 -5.66 10.32 -4.98
CA GLY A 24 -4.48 10.10 -4.13
C GLY A 24 -4.01 11.38 -3.43
N PHE A 25 -3.98 12.53 -4.11
CA PHE A 25 -3.64 13.81 -3.50
C PHE A 25 -4.67 14.26 -2.45
N ALA A 26 -5.96 14.11 -2.75
CA ALA A 26 -7.04 14.44 -1.82
C ALA A 26 -6.98 13.58 -0.55
N ALA A 27 -6.37 12.39 -0.63
CA ALA A 27 -6.16 11.53 0.53
C ALA A 27 -5.25 12.17 1.61
N CYS A 28 -4.41 13.14 1.21
CA CYS A 28 -3.57 13.93 2.12
C CYS A 28 -4.29 15.15 2.74
N ALA A 29 -5.55 15.41 2.37
CA ALA A 29 -6.30 16.51 2.94
C ALA A 29 -6.52 16.31 4.45
N PRO A 30 -6.64 17.40 5.24
CA PRO A 30 -7.08 17.31 6.63
C PRO A 30 -8.41 16.57 6.71
N LYS A 31 -8.70 15.97 7.87
CA LYS A 31 -9.83 15.05 8.11
C LYS A 31 -11.20 15.67 7.76
N LEU A 32 -11.54 15.66 6.48
CA LEU A 32 -12.75 16.26 5.91
C LEU A 32 -13.91 15.26 5.85
N MET A 33 -13.56 13.97 5.84
CA MET A 33 -14.49 12.86 5.69
C MET A 33 -14.37 11.88 6.88
N PRO A 34 -15.47 11.23 7.30
CA PRO A 34 -15.40 10.15 8.28
C PRO A 34 -14.49 9.01 7.80
N GLU A 35 -13.72 8.43 8.72
CA GLU A 35 -12.64 7.48 8.41
C GLU A 35 -13.11 6.20 7.69
N PHE A 36 -14.33 5.75 7.97
CA PHE A 36 -14.93 4.60 7.30
C PHE A 36 -15.10 4.81 5.79
N PHE A 37 -15.60 5.98 5.38
CA PHE A 37 -15.75 6.31 3.96
C PHE A 37 -14.39 6.42 3.27
N TYR A 38 -13.40 6.99 3.96
CA TYR A 38 -12.03 7.06 3.46
C TYR A 38 -11.47 5.65 3.18
N ARG A 39 -11.62 4.71 4.12
CA ARG A 39 -11.13 3.34 3.94
C ARG A 39 -11.84 2.56 2.84
N ILE A 40 -13.11 2.83 2.57
CA ILE A 40 -13.84 2.11 1.52
C ILE A 40 -13.52 2.69 0.14
N PHE A 41 -13.53 4.01 0.00
CA PHE A 41 -13.38 4.66 -1.31
C PHE A 41 -11.92 4.89 -1.71
N LEU A 42 -11.08 5.34 -0.79
CA LEU A 42 -9.71 5.78 -1.11
C LEU A 42 -8.68 4.67 -0.91
N SER A 43 -8.85 3.85 0.12
CA SER A 43 -7.88 2.84 0.53
C SER A 43 -8.53 1.48 0.82
N PRO A 44 -9.18 0.87 -0.18
CA PRO A 44 -9.86 -0.41 -0.02
C PRO A 44 -8.89 -1.50 0.46
N PRO A 45 -9.42 -2.61 1.01
CA PRO A 45 -8.59 -3.77 1.36
C PRO A 45 -7.75 -4.24 0.16
N VAL A 46 -6.50 -4.60 0.44
CA VAL A 46 -5.55 -5.09 -0.56
C VAL A 46 -5.74 -6.60 -0.73
N GLY A 47 -5.79 -7.07 -1.98
CA GLY A 47 -5.78 -8.50 -2.29
C GLY A 47 -4.51 -9.17 -1.77
N HIS A 48 -4.66 -10.27 -1.05
CA HIS A 48 -3.53 -10.99 -0.46
C HIS A 48 -3.75 -12.50 -0.48
N GLU A 49 -2.66 -13.25 -0.58
CA GLU A 49 -2.63 -14.71 -0.46
C GLU A 49 -1.72 -15.08 0.71
N ASN A 50 -2.22 -15.86 1.67
CA ASN A 50 -1.46 -16.26 2.86
C ASN A 50 -0.81 -15.10 3.66
N GLY A 51 -1.44 -13.92 3.63
CA GLY A 51 -0.93 -12.72 4.30
C GLY A 51 0.10 -11.90 3.48
N VAL A 52 0.43 -12.35 2.26
CA VAL A 52 1.32 -11.64 1.34
C VAL A 52 0.48 -10.90 0.30
N ALA A 53 0.75 -9.61 0.10
CA ALA A 53 0.04 -8.80 -0.89
C ALA A 53 0.33 -9.32 -2.31
N GLU A 54 -0.72 -9.43 -3.13
CA GLU A 54 -0.60 -9.87 -4.54
C GLU A 54 0.23 -8.89 -5.38
N ALA A 55 0.04 -7.60 -5.11
CA ALA A 55 0.80 -6.51 -5.72
C ALA A 55 1.26 -5.53 -4.64
N ALA A 56 2.43 -4.92 -4.87
CA ALA A 56 2.98 -3.89 -4.00
C ALA A 56 3.57 -2.76 -4.86
N PRO A 57 3.68 -1.53 -4.30
CA PRO A 57 4.32 -0.41 -4.96
C PRO A 57 5.70 -0.78 -5.48
N CYS A 58 6.03 -0.26 -6.66
CA CYS A 58 7.30 -0.53 -7.33
C CYS A 58 8.52 -0.31 -6.42
N GLY A 59 8.48 0.72 -5.56
CA GLY A 59 9.54 0.99 -4.58
C GLY A 59 9.75 -0.17 -3.61
N THR A 60 8.68 -0.71 -3.02
CA THR A 60 8.73 -1.85 -2.10
C THR A 60 9.25 -3.10 -2.79
N ARG A 61 8.80 -3.38 -4.03
CA ARG A 61 9.28 -4.53 -4.83
C ARG A 61 10.76 -4.43 -5.19
N LYS A 62 11.28 -3.22 -5.41
CA LYS A 62 12.72 -3.00 -5.63
C LYS A 62 13.54 -3.27 -4.36
N MET A 63 13.03 -2.84 -3.20
CA MET A 63 13.67 -3.16 -1.92
C MET A 63 13.68 -4.66 -1.64
N GLU A 64 12.58 -5.34 -1.94
CA GLU A 64 12.47 -6.79 -1.83
C GLU A 64 13.50 -7.51 -2.73
N ALA A 65 13.62 -7.09 -3.99
CA ALA A 65 14.59 -7.65 -4.91
C ALA A 65 16.04 -7.45 -4.41
N ALA A 66 16.37 -6.25 -3.92
CA ALA A 66 17.70 -5.96 -3.38
C ALA A 66 18.01 -6.78 -2.12
N LEU A 67 17.02 -7.03 -1.25
CA LEU A 67 17.17 -7.89 -0.09
C LEU A 67 17.30 -9.38 -0.45
N ALA A 68 16.68 -9.81 -1.55
CA ALA A 68 16.79 -11.18 -2.04
C ALA A 68 18.16 -11.49 -2.66
N GLU A 69 18.88 -10.48 -3.14
CA GLU A 69 20.25 -10.60 -3.68
C GLU A 69 21.35 -10.57 -2.61
N ALA A 70 21.04 -10.12 -1.38
CA ALA A 70 21.98 -9.91 -0.28
C ALA A 70 22.16 -11.15 0.62
#